data_AF-A0A661IZX5-F1
#
_entry.id   AF-A0A661IZX5-F1
#
_cell.length_a   1.000
_cell.length_b   1.000
_cell.length_c   1.000
_cell.angle_alpha   90.00
_cell.angle_beta   90.00
_cell.angle_gamma   90.00
#
_symmetry.space_group_name_H-M   'P 1'
#
loop_
_entity.id
_entity.type
_entity.pdbx_description
1 polymer ?
#
loop_
_entity_poly.entity_id
_entity_poly.type
_entity_poly.pdbx_seq_one_letter_code
_entity_poly.pdbx_strand_id
1 'polypeptide(L)' 'MRRGVLVVAFGGPRDEDEVGEFLTTLRGEPPPQSLVQEVTERYRTIGGSPFYAILERIIQGMRRRIRGVEIGYG' A
#
# COMPACT_ATOMS: atom_id res chain seq x y z
N MET A 1 -22.97 17.06 -13.01
CA MET A 1 -22.44 15.69 -12.85
C MET A 1 -21.14 15.76 -12.05
N ARG A 2 -21.04 15.03 -10.93
CA ARG A 2 -19.77 14.88 -10.19
C ARG A 2 -18.92 13.83 -10.89
N ARG A 3 -17.67 14.15 -11.17
CA ARG A 3 -16.68 13.21 -11.71
C ARG A 3 -15.85 12.68 -10.54
N GLY A 4 -15.54 11.39 -10.55
CA GLY A 4 -14.72 10.73 -9.54
C GLY A 4 -13.46 10.15 -10.18
N VAL A 5 -12.37 10.12 -9.41
CA VAL A 5 -11.14 9.40 -9.74
C VAL A 5 -10.87 8.41 -8.61
N LEU A 6 -10.83 7.13 -8.95
CA LEU A 6 -10.38 6.06 -8.08
C LEU A 6 -8.90 5.81 -8.35
N VAL A 7 -8.07 6.02 -7.33
CA VAL A 7 -6.64 5.67 -7.38
C VAL A 7 -6.48 4.27 -6.84
N VAL A 8 -5.94 3.38 -7.68
CA VAL A 8 -5.62 1.99 -7.33
C VAL A 8 -4.11 1.85 -7.28
N ALA A 9 -3.61 1.19 -6.24
CA ALA A 9 -2.20 0.88 -6.10
C ALA A 9 -2.05 -0.54 -5.55
N PHE A 10 -0.84 -1.11 -5.65
CA PHE A 10 -0.60 -2.49 -5.25
C PHE A 10 -0.85 -2.74 -3.75
N GLY A 11 -0.59 -1.73 -2.91
CA GLY A 11 -0.64 -1.88 -1.46
C GLY A 11 0.67 -2.43 -0.89
N GLY A 12 0.67 -2.67 0.41
CA GLY A 12 1.78 -3.23 1.16
C GLY A 12 1.43 -3.34 2.63
N PRO A 13 2.22 -4.04 3.44
CA PRO A 13 2.05 -4.04 4.88
C PRO A 13 2.43 -2.65 5.43
N ARG A 14 1.68 -2.18 6.44
CA ARG A 14 1.92 -0.90 7.12
C ARG A 14 3.07 -0.99 8.12
N ASP A 15 3.27 -2.17 8.67
CA ASP A 15 4.33 -2.51 9.60
C ASP A 15 4.76 -3.97 9.40
N GLU A 16 5.71 -4.42 10.23
CA GLU A 16 6.26 -5.77 10.15
C GLU A 16 5.23 -6.86 10.50
N ASP A 17 4.23 -6.55 11.32
CA ASP A 17 3.24 -7.52 11.81
C ASP A 17 2.22 -7.85 10.70
N GLU A 18 1.95 -6.91 9.79
CA GLU A 18 1.06 -7.11 8.64
C GLU A 18 1.66 -7.93 7.47
N VAL A 19 2.97 -8.24 7.50
CA VAL A 19 3.65 -8.93 6.39
C VAL A 19 3.00 -10.29 6.06
N GLY A 20 2.61 -11.05 7.08
CA GLY A 20 1.99 -12.36 6.91
C GLY A 20 0.63 -12.29 6.21
N GLU A 21 -0.23 -11.36 6.64
CA GLU A 21 -1.54 -11.14 6.02
C GLU A 21 -1.41 -10.63 4.58
N PHE A 22 -0.50 -9.67 4.36
CA PHE A 22 -0.23 -9.15 3.02
C PHE A 22 0.21 -10.25 2.04
N LEU A 23 1.15 -11.10 2.44
CA LEU A 23 1.59 -12.24 1.62
C LEU A 23 0.47 -13.25 1.39
N THR A 24 -0.42 -13.45 2.36
CA THR A 24 -1.60 -14.32 2.22
C THR A 24 -2.55 -13.77 1.16
N THR A 25 -2.83 -12.46 1.17
CA THR A 25 -3.65 -11.81 0.11
C THR A 25 -3.03 -11.99 -1.27
N LEU A 26 -1.70 -11.87 -1.40
CA LEU A 26 -1.01 -12.05 -2.68
C LEU A 26 -1.01 -13.48 -3.20
N ARG A 27 -0.87 -14.46 -2.30
CA ARG A 27 -0.76 -15.88 -2.68
C ARG A 27 -2.11 -16.60 -2.77
N GLY A 28 -3.16 -16.06 -2.15
CA GLY A 28 -4.45 -16.73 -1.99
C GLY A 28 -4.46 -17.83 -0.94
N GLU A 29 -3.31 -18.12 -0.31
CA GLU A 29 -3.13 -19.10 0.76
C GLU A 29 -2.00 -18.64 1.71
N PRO A 30 -2.00 -19.09 2.98
CA PRO A 30 -0.95 -18.72 3.92
C PRO A 30 0.45 -19.10 3.42
N PRO A 31 1.43 -18.18 3.43
CA PRO A 31 2.80 -18.49 3.05
C PRO A 31 3.51 -19.37 4.11
N PRO A 32 4.59 -20.09 3.73
CA PRO A 32 5.48 -20.70 4.70
C PRO A 32 6.07 -19.67 5.66
N GLN A 33 6.24 -20.04 6.93
CA GLN A 33 6.77 -19.13 7.95
C GLN A 33 8.16 -18.57 7.61
N SER A 34 9.01 -19.37 6.94
CA SER A 34 10.34 -18.93 6.49
C SER A 34 10.26 -17.74 5.51
N LEU A 35 9.27 -17.74 4.60
CA LEU A 35 9.05 -16.64 3.67
C LEU A 35 8.56 -15.39 4.41
N VAL A 36 7.66 -15.54 5.38
CA VAL A 36 7.20 -14.40 6.20
C VAL A 36 8.37 -13.76 6.93
N GLN A 37 9.23 -14.58 7.55
CA GLN A 37 10.42 -14.09 8.26
C GLN A 37 11.40 -13.38 7.32
N GLU A 38 11.69 -13.97 6.16
CA GLU A 38 12.58 -13.39 5.16
C GLU A 38 12.07 -12.01 4.68
N VAL A 39 10.78 -11.92 4.35
CA VAL A 39 10.19 -10.66 3.89
C VAL A 39 10.15 -9.64 5.02
N THR A 40 9.80 -10.05 6.24
CA THR A 40 9.80 -9.18 7.42
C THR A 40 11.18 -8.55 7.65
N GLU A 41 12.25 -9.34 7.56
CA GLU A 41 13.61 -8.83 7.71
C GLU A 41 13.99 -7.82 6.62
N ARG A 42 13.50 -8.01 5.39
CA ARG A 42 13.69 -7.02 4.32
C ARG A 42 13.00 -5.70 4.63
N TYR A 43 11.76 -5.72 5.16
CA TYR A 43 11.07 -4.50 5.60
C TYR A 43 11.83 -3.84 6.77
N ARG A 44 12.29 -4.61 7.75
CA ARG A 44 13.08 -4.11 8.88
C ARG A 44 14.38 -3.44 8.44
N THR A 45 15.11 -4.07 7.50
CA THR A 45 16.38 -3.57 6.97
C THR A 45 16.25 -2.18 6.34
N ILE A 46 15.11 -1.87 5.72
CA ILE A 46 14.84 -0.57 5.11
C ILE A 46 14.13 0.42 6.05
N GLY A 47 13.84 0.03 7.30
CA GLY A 47 13.09 0.84 8.26
C GLY A 47 11.59 0.91 7.99
N GLY A 48 11.03 -0.11 7.32
CA GLY A 48 9.65 -0.16 6.85
C GLY A 48 9.47 0.42 5.44
N SER A 49 8.30 0.19 4.84
CA SER A 49 8.01 0.70 3.50
C SER A 49 7.45 2.13 3.55
N PRO A 50 7.99 3.07 2.75
CA PRO A 50 7.44 4.42 2.65
C PRO A 50 6.19 4.50 1.77
N PHE A 51 5.65 3.37 1.32
CA PHE A 51 4.60 3.29 0.29
C PHE A 51 3.38 4.17 0.59
N TYR A 52 2.80 4.07 1.79
CA TYR A 52 1.59 4.82 2.13
C TYR A 52 1.83 6.33 2.22
N ALA A 53 2.97 6.75 2.77
CA ALA A 53 3.35 8.17 2.80
C ALA A 53 3.54 8.74 1.38
N ILE A 54 4.13 7.95 0.47
CA ILE A 54 4.27 8.34 -0.93
C ILE A 54 2.92 8.40 -1.64
N LEU A 55 2.06 7.38 -1.43
CA LEU A 55 0.73 7.33 -2.03
C LEU A 55 -0.13 8.52 -1.59
N GLU A 56 -0.11 8.86 -0.30
CA GLU A 56 -0.79 10.04 0.22
C GLU A 56 -0.27 11.32 -0.47
N ARG A 57 1.05 11.47 -0.59
CA ARG A 57 1.66 12.64 -1.25
C ARG A 57 1.25 12.74 -2.72
N ILE A 58 1.12 11.62 -3.42
CA ILE A 58 0.61 11.55 -4.80
C ILE A 58 -0.85 12.02 -4.84
N ILE A 59 -1.71 11.45 -3.99
CA ILE A 59 -3.14 11.80 -3.91
C ILE A 59 -3.32 13.29 -3.63
N GLN A 60 -2.56 13.85 -2.68
CA GLN A 60 -2.61 15.28 -2.37
C GLN A 60 -2.12 16.12 -3.57
N GLY A 61 -1.11 15.65 -4.29
CA GLY A 61 -0.67 16.26 -5.55
C GLY A 61 -1.77 16.30 -6.60
N MET A 62 -2.50 15.19 -6.77
CA MET A 62 -3.62 15.10 -7.71
C MET A 62 -4.76 16.05 -7.32
N ARG A 63 -5.13 16.10 -6.03
CA ARG A 63 -6.18 17.00 -5.51
C ARG A 63 -5.90 18.47 -5.80
N ARG A 64 -4.63 18.88 -5.75
CA ARG A 64 -4.23 20.27 -6.09
C ARG A 64 -4.34 20.59 -7.59
N ARG A 65 -4.18 19.59 -8.46
CA ARG A 65 -4.08 19.76 -9.93
C ARG A 65 -5.40 19.53 -10.65
N ILE A 66 -6.23 18.65 -10.14
CA ILE A 66 -7.49 18.23 -10.76
C ILE A 66 -8.66 18.88 -9.99
N ARG A 67 -9.27 19.91 -10.57
CA ARG A 67 -10.39 20.64 -9.97
C ARG A 67 -11.73 20.00 -10.32
N GLY A 68 -12.70 20.11 -9.41
CA GLY A 68 -14.08 19.66 -9.65
C GLY A 68 -14.26 18.13 -9.70
N VAL A 69 -13.29 17.39 -9.17
CA VAL A 69 -13.28 15.92 -9.14
C VAL A 69 -13.05 15.45 -7.71
N GLU A 70 -13.83 14.46 -7.29
CA GLU A 70 -13.59 13.76 -6.03
C GLU A 70 -12.51 12.70 -6.23
N ILE A 71 -11.50 12.68 -5.35
CA ILE A 71 -10.38 11.74 -5.42
C ILE A 71 -10.40 10.84 -4.19
N GLY A 72 -10.66 9.55 -4.44
CA GLY A 72 -10.61 8.48 -3.46
C GLY A 72 -9.44 7.53 -3.73
N TYR A 73 -9.05 6.79 -2.69
CA TYR A 73 -8.10 5.69 -2.78
C TYR A 73 -8.69 4.46 -2.09
N GLY A 74 -8.40 3.29 -2.63
CA GLY A 74 -8.82 1.98 -2.14
C GLY A 74 -7.80 0.92 -2.48
#